data_AF-A0A7V9BCD7-F1
#
_entry.id   AF-A0A7V9BCD7-F1
#
_cell.length_a   1.000
_cell.length_b   1.000
_cell.length_c   1.000
_cell.angle_alpha   90.00
_cell.angle_beta   90.00
_cell.angle_gamma   90.00
#
_symmetry.space_group_name_H-M   'P 1'
#
loop_
_entity.id
_entity.type
_entity.pdbx_description
1 polymer ?
#
loop_
_entity_poly.entity_id
_entity_poly.type
_entity_poly.pdbx_seq_one_letter_code
_entity_poly.pdbx_strand_id
1 'polypeptide(L)' 'GVRRNVNVALVLPDGLEIGDWVLIHVGVALSRIDEAEAKRTTEFLMQLDDLYVEELEQLSDSSID' A
#
# COMPACT_ATOMS: atom_id res chain seq x y z
N GLY A 1 2.57 9.21 -8.16
CA GLY A 1 1.42 8.62 -7.45
C GLY A 1 0.19 8.61 -8.34
N VAL A 2 -0.84 7.84 -7.97
CA VAL A 2 -2.11 7.71 -8.72
C VAL A 2 -3.23 8.35 -7.90
N ARG A 3 -4.13 9.10 -8.56
CA ARG A 3 -5.32 9.67 -7.92
C ARG A 3 -6.53 8.78 -8.22
N ARG A 4 -7.33 8.48 -7.20
CA ARG A 4 -8.55 7.66 -7.29
C ARG A 4 -9.65 8.30 -6.43
N ASN A 5 -10.90 8.13 -6.84
CA ASN A 5 -12.05 8.44 -5.98
C ASN A 5 -12.23 7.32 -4.96
N VAL A 6 -12.46 7.70 -3.69
CA VAL A 6 -12.55 6.79 -2.55
C VAL A 6 -13.74 7.20 -1.69
N ASN A 7 -14.47 6.22 -1.16
CA ASN A 7 -15.53 6.46 -0.18
C ASN A 7 -14.90 6.66 1.22
N VAL A 8 -15.15 7.82 1.81
CA VAL A 8 -14.59 8.21 3.13
C VAL A 8 -15.63 8.22 4.26
N ALA A 9 -16.85 7.73 4.01
CA ALA A 9 -17.97 7.86 4.95
C ALA A 9 -17.68 7.25 6.34
N LEU A 10 -16.82 6.24 6.43
CA LEU A 10 -16.48 5.57 7.70
C LEU A 10 -15.56 6.41 8.59
N VAL A 11 -14.66 7.20 8.00
CA VAL A 11 -13.62 7.94 8.72
C VAL A 11 -13.92 9.44 8.82
N LEU A 12 -14.90 9.93 8.05
CA LEU A 12 -15.33 11.32 8.07
C LEU A 12 -15.81 11.80 9.47
N PRO A 13 -16.57 11.00 10.25
CA PRO A 13 -17.00 11.40 11.60
C PRO A 13 -15.83 11.65 12.57
N ASP A 14 -14.66 11.07 12.30
CA ASP A 14 -13.46 11.20 13.14
C ASP A 14 -12.64 12.46 12.82
N GLY A 15 -13.20 13.39 12.03
CA GLY A 15 -12.55 14.64 11.67
C GLY A 15 -11.44 14.46 10.64
N LEU A 16 -11.72 13.75 9.54
CA LEU A 16 -10.79 13.59 8.43
C LEU A 16 -10.52 14.94 7.73
N GLU A 17 -9.25 15.31 7.59
CA GLU A 17 -8.81 16.55 6.96
C GLU A 17 -7.82 16.31 5.81
N ILE A 18 -7.58 17.35 5.00
CA ILE A 18 -6.57 17.30 3.95
C ILE A 18 -5.19 17.15 4.61
N GLY A 19 -4.43 16.14 4.19
CA GLY A 19 -3.12 15.81 4.77
C GLY A 19 -3.15 14.57 5.67
N ASP A 20 -4.33 14.11 6.07
CA ASP A 20 -4.48 12.84 6.77
C ASP A 20 -4.18 11.65 5.86
N TRP A 21 -3.63 10.60 6.48
CA TRP A 21 -3.40 9.32 5.85
C TRP A 21 -4.50 8.34 6.22
N VAL A 22 -4.94 7.55 5.25
CA VAL A 22 -6.00 6.54 5.44
C VAL A 22 -5.63 5.23 4.79
N LEU A 23 -6.04 4.13 5.43
CA LEU A 23 -5.96 2.80 4.85
C LEU A 23 -7.16 2.55 3.93
N ILE A 24 -6.89 2.20 2.67
CA ILE A 24 -7.93 1.98 1.67
C ILE A 24 -8.07 0.48 1.39
N HIS A 25 -9.31 -0.02 1.42
CA HIS A 25 -9.64 -1.37 0.98
C HIS A 25 -10.84 -1.33 0.04
N VAL A 26 -10.66 -1.85 -1.18
CA VAL A 26 -11.72 -1.95 -2.22
C VAL A 26 -12.45 -0.62 -2.44
N GLY A 27 -11.71 0.49 -2.46
CA GLY A 27 -12.26 1.83 -2.72
C GLY A 27 -12.95 2.50 -1.52
N VAL A 28 -12.83 1.93 -0.32
CA VAL A 28 -13.34 2.51 0.93
C VAL A 28 -12.17 2.81 1.87
N ALA A 29 -12.15 3.99 2.47
CA ALA A 29 -11.24 4.32 3.56
C ALA A 29 -11.75 3.66 4.85
N LEU A 30 -10.97 2.72 5.39
CA LEU A 30 -11.35 1.92 6.56
C LEU A 30 -11.00 2.63 7.87
N SER A 31 -9.81 3.22 7.95
CA SER A 31 -9.30 3.87 9.15
C SER A 31 -8.31 4.99 8.79
N ARG A 32 -8.19 5.96 9.69
CA ARG A 32 -7.08 6.91 9.70
C ARG A 32 -5.84 6.22 10.23
N ILE A 33 -4.69 6.56 9.67
CA ILE A 33 -3.36 6.12 10.11
C ILE A 33 -2.44 7.33 10.13
N ASP A 34 -1.32 7.24 10.84
CA ASP A 34 -0.29 8.27 10.75
C ASP A 34 0.59 8.08 9.49
N GLU A 35 1.28 9.14 9.10
CA GLU A 35 2.15 9.13 7.92
C GLU A 35 3.30 8.10 8.04
N ALA A 36 3.83 7.90 9.25
CA ALA A 36 4.96 7.00 9.47
C ALA A 36 4.52 5.53 9.34
N GLU A 37 3.33 5.18 9.81
CA GLU A 37 2.70 3.90 9.58
C GLU A 37 2.45 3.67 8.09
N ALA A 38 1.82 4.63 7.41
CA ALA A 38 1.56 4.54 5.97
C ALA A 38 2.86 4.28 5.18
N LYS A 39 3.94 4.98 5.54
CA LYS A 39 5.25 4.84 4.91
C LYS A 39 5.87 3.47 5.20
N ARG A 40 5.89 3.01 6.45
CA ARG A 40 6.42 1.70 6.82
C ARG A 40 5.69 0.56 6.11
N THR A 41 4.36 0.62 6.06
CA THR A 41 3.58 -0.39 5.33
C THR A 41 3.92 -0.38 3.84
N THR A 42 4.05 0.81 3.24
CA THR A 42 4.41 0.94 1.83
C THR A 42 5.82 0.39 1.56
N GLU A 43 6.80 0.74 2.39
CA GLU A 43 8.18 0.23 2.29
C GLU A 43 8.22 -1.28 2.43
N PHE A 44 7.49 -1.84 3.38
CA PHE A 44 7.39 -3.28 3.54
C PHE A 44 6.79 -3.98 2.32
N LEU A 45 5.72 -3.42 1.74
CA LEU A 45 5.11 -3.96 0.51
C LEU A 45 6.07 -3.92 -0.68
N MET A 46 6.87 -2.86 -0.83
CA MET A 46 7.88 -2.77 -1.89
C MET A 46 8.99 -3.81 -1.68
N GLN A 47 9.47 -4.02 -0.46
CA GLN A 47 10.48 -5.03 -0.17
C GLN A 47 10.01 -6.46 -0.49
N LEU A 48 8.71 -6.75 -0.29
CA LEU A 48 8.14 -8.04 -0.67
C LEU A 48 8.08 -8.22 -2.20
N ASP A 49 7.81 -7.15 -2.94
CA ASP A 49 7.82 -7.16 -4.42
C ASP A 49 9.24 -7.40 -4.94
N ASP A 50 10.23 -6.68 -4.40
CA ASP A 50 11.64 -6.83 -4.77
C ASP A 50 12.13 -8.27 -4.52
N LEU A 51 11.84 -8.84 -3.34
CA LEU A 51 12.19 -10.22 -3.01
C LEU A 51 11.54 -11.21 -3.99
N TYR A 52 10.28 -11.00 -4.34
CA TYR A 52 9.56 -11.88 -5.26
C TYR A 52 10.15 -11.82 -6.68
N VAL A 53 10.54 -10.63 -7.14
CA VAL A 53 11.21 -10.46 -8.44
C VAL A 53 12.57 -11.18 -8.45
N GLU A 54 13.38 -11.03 -7.40
CA GLU A 54 14.67 -11.73 -7.29
C GLU A 54 14.52 -13.26 -7.31
N GLU A 55 13.53 -13.80 -6.59
CA GLU A 55 13.24 -15.24 -6.59
C GLU A 55 12.84 -15.74 -8.00
N LEU A 56 12.01 -14.99 -8.72
CA LEU A 56 11.61 -15.32 -10.09
C LEU A 56 12.81 -15.30 -11.06
N GLU A 57 13.71 -14.32 -10.92
CA GLU A 57 14.92 -14.23 -11.74
C GLU A 57 15.83 -15.44 -11.49
N GLN A 58 16.06 -15.82 -10.24
CA GLN A 58 16.86 -17.01 -9.90
C GLN A 58 16.26 -18.29 -10.47
N LEU A 59 14.94 -18.46 -10.39
CA LEU A 59 14.25 -19.61 -11.00
C LEU A 59 14.41 -19.63 -12.53
N SER A 60 14.32 -18.47 -13.17
CA SER A 60 14.51 -18.35 -14.62
C SER A 60 15.92 -18.71 -15.07
N ASP A 61 16.94 -18.29 -14.31
CA ASP A 61 18.36 -18.55 -14.60
C ASP A 61 18.72 -20.03 -14.37
N SER A 62 18.07 -20.68 -13.38
CA SER A 62 18.24 -22.10 -13.10
C SER A 62 17.66 -23.04 -14.16
N SER A 63 16.82 -22.55 -15.07
CA SER A 63 16.17 -23.34 -16.13
C SER A 63 16.91 -23.30 -17.48
N ILE A 64 18.19 -22.93 -17.48
CA ILE A 64 19.06 -22.95 -18.68
C ILE A 64 19.78 -24.30 -18.76
N ASP A 65 19.30 -25.16 -19.68
CA ASP A 65 19.79 -26.44 -20.25
C ASP A 65 20.66 -27.37 -19.34
#